data_AF-A0A9X2SXF0-F1
#
_entry.id   AF-A0A9X2SXF0-F1
#
_cell.length_a   1.000
_cell.length_b   1.000
_cell.length_c   1.000
_cell.angle_alpha   90.00
_cell.angle_beta   90.00
_cell.angle_gamma   90.00
#
_symmetry.space_group_name_H-M   'P 1'
#
loop_
_entity.id
_entity.type
_entity.pdbx_description
1 polymer ?
#
loop_
_entity_poly.entity_id
_entity_poly.type
_entity_poly.pdbx_seq_one_letter_code
_entity_poly.pdbx_strand_id
1 'polypeptide(L)'
;MAKPKHILFWTVPAMVTLFFGLMTFMSLNEWWIVQVKQQTGGYPWGQVNENPWFYKNPEIYSKVMLIEGFAFSAILIFLTIQVIRTDKKGILYTLMFGFGLLVIMIANGAIK
;
A
#
# COMPACT_ATOMS: atom_id res chain seq x y z
N MET A 1 14.09 36.20 10.24
CA MET A 1 14.59 34.96 9.61
C MET A 1 13.42 34.25 8.92
N ALA A 2 13.38 34.25 7.59
CA ALA A 2 12.29 33.61 6.84
C ALA A 2 12.78 32.30 6.19
N LYS A 3 12.69 31.18 6.90
CA LYS A 3 12.68 29.82 6.31
C LYS A 3 11.87 28.89 7.21
N PRO A 4 10.64 28.50 6.80
CA PRO A 4 10.31 27.08 6.92
C PRO A 4 9.39 26.51 5.80
N LYS A 5 9.04 27.28 4.75
CA LYS A 5 8.12 26.79 3.70
C LYS A 5 8.62 25.54 2.95
N HIS A 6 9.94 25.34 2.89
CA HIS A 6 10.54 24.21 2.19
C HIS A 6 10.64 22.94 3.03
N ILE A 7 10.82 23.03 4.35
CA ILE A 7 10.98 21.84 5.21
C ILE A 7 9.66 21.08 5.30
N LEU A 8 8.56 21.79 5.51
CA LEU A 8 7.23 21.19 5.62
C LEU A 8 6.83 20.44 4.33
N PHE A 9 7.23 20.97 3.16
CA PHE A 9 6.99 20.34 1.87
C PHE A 9 7.70 18.99 1.73
N TRP A 10 8.88 18.80 2.34
CA TRP A 10 9.63 17.56 2.24
C TRP A 10 9.25 16.54 3.31
N THR A 11 8.74 17.00 4.47
CA THR A 11 8.28 16.13 5.54
C THR A 11 7.12 15.25 5.10
N VAL A 12 6.13 15.82 4.38
CA VAL A 12 4.94 15.06 3.96
C VAL A 12 5.27 13.93 2.98
N PRO A 13 5.97 14.15 1.85
CA PRO A 13 6.39 13.08 0.95
C PRO A 13 7.26 12.04 1.66
N ALA A 14 8.16 12.45 2.56
CA ALA A 14 8.98 11.50 3.31
C ALA A 14 8.14 10.56 4.19
N MET A 15 7.16 11.10 4.94
CA MET A 15 6.24 10.28 5.74
C MET A 15 5.40 9.35 4.86
N VAL A 16 4.93 9.83 3.71
CA VAL A 16 4.13 9.03 2.79
C VAL A 16 4.97 7.94 2.11
N THR A 17 6.23 8.22 1.76
CA THR A 17 7.18 7.21 1.27
C THR A 17 7.38 6.11 2.30
N LEU A 18 7.58 6.46 3.58
CA LEU A 18 7.70 5.46 4.66
C LEU A 18 6.43 4.63 4.82
N PHE A 19 5.26 5.28 4.74
CA PHE A 19 3.97 4.59 4.78
C PHE A 19 3.84 3.56 3.65
N PHE A 20 4.09 3.95 2.39
CA PHE A 20 4.03 3.01 1.25
C PHE A 20 5.12 1.93 1.34
N GLY A 21 6.27 2.23 1.93
CA GLY A 21 7.30 1.25 2.26
C GLY A 21 6.80 0.18 3.22
N LEU A 22 6.15 0.59 4.31
CA LEU A 22 5.54 -0.32 5.28
C LEU A 22 4.43 -1.17 4.63
N MET A 23 3.53 -0.54 3.87
CA MET A 23 2.43 -1.25 3.20
C MET A 23 2.94 -2.28 2.19
N THR A 24 3.97 -1.93 1.42
CA THR A 24 4.66 -2.85 0.51
C THR A 24 5.21 -4.05 1.26
N PHE A 25 5.97 -3.80 2.34
CA PHE A 25 6.58 -4.85 3.14
C PHE A 25 5.53 -5.79 3.74
N MET A 26 4.49 -5.24 4.36
CA MET A 26 3.40 -6.02 4.96
C MET A 26 2.73 -6.91 3.91
N SER A 27 2.32 -6.33 2.77
CA SER A 27 1.58 -7.06 1.73
C SER A 27 2.41 -8.20 1.12
N LEU A 28 3.69 -7.94 0.80
CA LEU A 28 4.58 -8.97 0.25
C LEU A 28 4.95 -10.03 1.29
N ASN A 29 5.07 -9.65 2.56
CA ASN A 29 5.31 -10.60 3.65
C ASN A 29 4.11 -11.52 3.87
N GLU A 30 2.88 -10.98 3.86
CA GLU A 30 1.65 -11.78 3.95
C GLU A 30 1.53 -12.75 2.77
N TRP A 31 1.79 -12.28 1.54
CA TRP A 31 1.87 -13.16 0.38
C TRP A 31 2.90 -14.28 0.56
N TRP A 32 4.09 -13.96 1.06
CA TRP A 32 5.15 -14.95 1.30
C TRP A 32 4.74 -15.99 2.35
N ILE A 33 4.13 -15.56 3.46
CA ILE A 33 3.66 -16.45 4.53
C ILE A 33 2.57 -17.40 4.00
N VAL A 34 1.56 -16.87 3.31
CA VAL A 34 0.40 -17.65 2.89
C VAL A 34 0.69 -18.50 1.66
N GLN A 35 1.31 -17.92 0.62
CA GLN A 35 1.53 -18.61 -0.65
C GLN A 35 2.80 -19.46 -0.67
N VAL A 36 3.89 -18.98 -0.08
CA VAL A 36 5.20 -19.67 -0.18
C VAL A 36 5.41 -20.60 1.01
N LYS A 37 5.19 -20.10 2.23
CA LYS A 37 5.31 -20.93 3.44
C LYS A 37 4.09 -21.80 3.73
N GLN A 38 2.97 -21.58 3.03
CA GLN A 38 1.72 -22.31 3.24
C GLN A 38 1.22 -22.25 4.71
N GLN A 39 1.54 -21.16 5.42
CA GLN A 39 1.19 -20.97 6.83
C GLN A 39 -0.18 -20.30 6.95
N THR A 40 -1.24 -21.10 6.81
CA THR A 40 -2.63 -20.61 6.72
C THR A 40 -3.45 -20.79 8.01
N GLY A 41 -2.96 -21.59 8.97
CA GLY A 41 -3.72 -21.96 10.17
C GLY A 41 -4.01 -20.82 11.17
N GLY A 42 -3.41 -19.64 10.98
CA GLY A 42 -3.60 -18.47 11.85
C GLY A 42 -4.71 -17.51 11.41
N TYR A 43 -5.36 -17.74 10.25
CA TYR A 43 -6.34 -16.83 9.70
C TYR A 43 -7.74 -17.45 9.72
N PRO A 44 -8.77 -16.64 10.01
CA PRO A 44 -10.14 -17.08 9.93
C PRO A 44 -10.59 -17.07 8.45
N TRP A 45 -10.64 -18.24 7.82
CA TRP A 45 -11.11 -18.41 6.44
C TRP A 45 -12.59 -18.77 6.41
N GLY A 46 -13.34 -18.33 5.40
CA GLY A 46 -14.72 -18.77 5.16
C GLY A 46 -15.71 -17.64 4.88
N GLN A 47 -17.01 -17.96 4.87
CA GLN A 47 -18.08 -16.99 4.71
C GLN A 47 -18.40 -16.32 6.05
N VAL A 48 -17.64 -15.30 6.42
CA VAL A 48 -18.04 -14.40 7.51
C VAL A 48 -18.58 -13.14 6.84
N ASN A 49 -19.90 -13.12 6.63
CA ASN A 49 -20.62 -12.01 5.98
C ASN A 49 -20.56 -10.68 6.75
N GLU A 50 -19.93 -10.62 7.91
CA GLU A 50 -19.93 -9.45 8.78
C GLU A 50 -18.63 -8.63 8.71
N ASN A 51 -17.55 -9.17 8.12
CA ASN A 51 -16.29 -8.44 8.01
C ASN A 51 -15.88 -8.24 6.54
N PRO A 52 -15.83 -6.98 6.04
CA PRO A 52 -15.50 -6.66 4.64
C PRO A 52 -14.09 -7.10 4.22
N TRP A 53 -13.23 -7.44 5.18
CA TRP A 53 -11.83 -7.84 4.94
C TRP A 53 -11.61 -9.35 5.04
N PHE A 54 -12.68 -10.15 5.12
CA PHE A 54 -12.57 -11.61 5.11
C PHE A 54 -12.43 -12.17 3.70
N TYR A 55 -11.57 -13.17 3.58
CA TYR A 55 -11.34 -13.88 2.33
C TYR A 55 -11.90 -15.28 2.41
N LYS A 56 -12.58 -15.71 1.34
CA LYS A 56 -13.20 -17.03 1.24
C LYS A 56 -12.18 -18.17 1.43
N ASN A 57 -10.96 -17.98 0.95
CA ASN A 57 -9.89 -18.96 1.08
C ASN A 57 -8.49 -18.28 1.02
N PRO A 58 -7.43 -18.99 1.43
CA PRO A 58 -6.07 -18.46 1.43
C PRO A 58 -5.56 -18.05 0.03
N GLU A 59 -6.02 -18.71 -1.03
CA GLU A 59 -5.56 -18.45 -2.40
C GLU A 59 -6.01 -17.07 -2.90
N ILE A 60 -7.26 -16.68 -2.62
CA ILE A 60 -7.75 -15.35 -3.00
C ILE A 60 -7.02 -14.29 -2.19
N TYR A 61 -6.84 -14.52 -0.88
CA TYR A 61 -6.10 -13.61 -0.02
C TYR A 61 -4.67 -13.37 -0.51
N SER A 62 -3.93 -14.46 -0.80
CA SER A 62 -2.54 -14.34 -1.23
C SER A 62 -2.41 -13.61 -2.57
N LYS A 63 -3.32 -13.86 -3.52
CA LYS A 63 -3.36 -13.11 -4.79
C LYS A 63 -3.61 -11.62 -4.56
N VAL A 64 -4.52 -11.26 -3.65
CA VAL A 64 -4.77 -9.85 -3.33
C VAL A 64 -3.53 -9.22 -2.68
N MET A 65 -2.95 -9.84 -1.66
CA MET A 65 -1.73 -9.35 -1.01
C MET A 65 -0.57 -9.16 -2.00
N LEU A 66 -0.43 -10.03 -3.01
CA LEU A 66 0.57 -9.87 -4.07
C LEU A 66 0.28 -8.65 -4.96
N ILE A 67 -0.96 -8.51 -5.43
CA ILE A 67 -1.39 -7.38 -6.27
C ILE A 67 -1.19 -6.06 -5.52
N GLU A 68 -1.62 -6.00 -4.26
CA GLU A 68 -1.44 -4.84 -3.39
C GLU A 68 0.04 -4.54 -3.15
N GLY A 69 0.84 -5.56 -2.85
CA GLY A 69 2.29 -5.43 -2.67
C GLY A 69 2.98 -4.85 -3.89
N PHE A 70 2.64 -5.30 -5.10
CA PHE A 70 3.19 -4.74 -6.33
C PHE A 70 2.69 -3.32 -6.62
N ALA A 71 1.41 -3.03 -6.36
CA ALA A 71 0.87 -1.69 -6.55
C ALA A 71 1.53 -0.66 -5.61
N PHE A 72 1.70 -1.01 -4.33
CA PHE A 72 2.41 -0.18 -3.37
C PHE A 72 3.91 -0.07 -3.70
N SER A 73 4.53 -1.15 -4.18
CA SER A 73 5.93 -1.11 -4.63
C SER A 73 6.12 -0.12 -5.79
N ALA A 74 5.21 -0.12 -6.76
CA ALA A 74 5.25 0.82 -7.88
C ALA A 74 5.16 2.27 -7.38
N ILE A 75 4.19 2.58 -6.51
CA ILE A 75 4.04 3.92 -5.91
C ILE A 75 5.31 4.31 -5.15
N LEU A 76 5.85 3.41 -4.33
CA LEU A 76 7.07 3.64 -3.54
C LEU A 76 8.26 3.97 -4.45
N ILE A 77 8.49 3.18 -5.50
CA ILE A 77 9.58 3.40 -6.46
C ILE A 77 9.43 4.74 -7.15
N PHE A 78 8.25 5.03 -7.72
CA PHE A 78 8.02 6.30 -8.41
C PHE A 78 8.16 7.49 -7.46
N LEU A 79 7.57 7.42 -6.26
CA LEU A 79 7.64 8.50 -5.29
C LEU A 79 9.08 8.74 -4.85
N THR A 80 9.84 7.68 -4.60
CA THR A 80 11.27 7.78 -4.24
C THR A 80 12.08 8.43 -5.35
N ILE A 81 11.88 8.03 -6.61
CA ILE A 81 12.55 8.65 -7.78
C ILE A 81 12.23 10.14 -7.85
N GLN A 82 10.96 10.53 -7.70
CA GLN A 82 10.57 11.95 -7.80
C GLN A 82 11.09 12.78 -6.62
N VAL A 83 11.15 12.21 -5.41
CA VAL A 83 11.77 12.84 -4.25
C VAL A 83 13.27 13.06 -4.47
N ILE A 84 14.00 12.05 -4.96
CA ILE A 84 15.43 12.15 -5.27
C ILE A 84 15.69 13.22 -6.36
N ARG A 85 14.84 13.26 -7.40
CA ARG A 85 14.91 14.26 -8.47
C ARG A 85 14.42 15.64 -8.05
N THR A 86 13.89 15.77 -6.84
CA THR A 86 13.24 16.98 -6.32
C THR A 86 12.10 17.51 -7.22
N ASP A 87 11.48 16.64 -8.03
CA ASP A 87 10.39 17.00 -8.94
C ASP A 87 9.07 17.13 -8.17
N LYS A 88 8.75 18.36 -7.77
CA LYS A 88 7.55 18.67 -7.00
C LYS A 88 6.25 18.29 -7.71
N LYS A 89 6.20 18.40 -9.05
CA LYS A 89 4.99 18.05 -9.83
C LYS A 89 4.84 16.53 -9.88
N GLY A 90 5.95 15.83 -10.15
CA GLY A 90 6.00 14.37 -10.10
C GLY A 90 5.56 13.83 -8.74
N ILE A 91 6.08 14.39 -7.64
CA ILE A 91 5.66 14.04 -6.28
C ILE A 91 4.15 14.22 -6.09
N LEU A 92 3.60 15.38 -6.45
CA LEU A 92 2.16 15.65 -6.30
C LEU A 92 1.31 14.64 -7.08
N TYR A 93 1.66 14.35 -8.34
CA TYR A 93 0.91 13.40 -9.16
C TYR A 93 1.01 11.97 -8.62
N THR A 94 2.18 11.54 -8.16
CA THR A 94 2.33 10.21 -7.53
C THR A 94 1.55 10.11 -6.23
N LEU A 95 1.52 11.17 -5.41
CA LEU A 95 0.70 11.20 -4.20
C LEU A 95 -0.80 11.13 -4.50
N MET A 96 -1.28 11.90 -5.49
CA MET A 96 -2.68 11.86 -5.92
C MET A 96 -3.07 10.48 -6.46
N PHE A 97 -2.20 9.87 -7.28
CA PHE A 97 -2.42 8.52 -7.80
C PHE A 97 -2.45 7.49 -6.66
N GLY A 98 -1.50 7.55 -5.73
CA GLY A 98 -1.46 6.67 -4.57
C GLY A 98 -2.67 6.82 -3.66
N PHE A 99 -3.15 8.05 -3.45
CA PHE A 99 -4.39 8.30 -2.72
C PHE A 99 -5.61 7.70 -3.44
N GLY A 100 -5.71 7.87 -4.77
CA GLY A 100 -6.76 7.25 -5.57
C GLY A 100 -6.76 5.73 -5.47
N LEU A 101 -5.57 5.11 -5.51
CA LEU A 101 -5.42 3.66 -5.32
C LEU A 101 -5.93 3.23 -3.94
N LEU A 102 -5.55 3.92 -2.86
CA LEU A 102 -6.02 3.62 -1.51
C LEU A 102 -7.56 3.69 -1.40
N VAL A 103 -8.18 4.73 -1.99
CA VAL A 103 -9.64 4.86 -2.03
C VAL A 103 -10.28 3.67 -2.75
N ILE A 104 -9.73 3.26 -3.90
CA ILE A 104 -10.23 2.09 -4.66
C ILE A 104 -10.11 0.81 -3.83
N MET A 105 -9.00 0.63 -3.10
CA MET A 105 -8.77 -0.55 -2.27
C MET A 105 -9.73 -0.61 -1.08
N ILE A 106 -9.95 0.51 -0.39
CA ILE A 106 -10.93 0.62 0.70
C ILE A 106 -12.34 0.37 0.17
N ALA A 107 -12.70 0.95 -0.98
CA ALA A 107 -13.99 0.73 -1.62
C ALA A 107 -14.17 -0.75 -2.03
N ASN A 108 -13.15 -1.39 -2.57
CA ASN A 108 -13.19 -2.82 -2.91
C ASN A 108 -13.37 -3.71 -1.68
N GLY A 109 -12.80 -3.35 -0.53
CA GLY A 109 -13.12 -4.00 0.75
C GLY A 109 -14.58 -3.78 1.14
N ALA A 110 -15.11 -2.57 0.98
CA ALA A 110 -16.47 -2.21 1.38
C ALA A 110 -17.60 -2.73 0.44
N ILE A 111 -17.28 -3.11 -0.80
CA ILE A 111 -18.26 -3.52 -1.84
C ILE A 111 -18.38 -5.05 -1.96
N LYS A 112 -17.53 -5.83 -1.30
CA LYS A 112 -17.59 -7.30 -1.25
C LYS A 112 -18.46 -7.79 -0.09
#